data_AF-A0A2V3ZGA7-F1
#
_entry.id   AF-A0A2V3ZGA7-F1
#
_cell.length_a   1.000
_cell.length_b   1.000
_cell.length_c   1.000
_cell.angle_alpha   90.00
_cell.angle_beta   90.00
_cell.angle_gamma   90.00
#
_symmetry.space_group_name_H-M   'P 1'
#
loop_
_entity.id
_entity.type
_entity.pdbx_description
1 polymer ?
#
loop_
_entity_poly.entity_id
_entity_poly.type
_entity_poly.pdbx_seq_one_letter_code
_entity_poly.pdbx_strand_id
1 'polypeptide(L)' 'MPVIFRYQGFKFFFYSNEGNPLEPAHIHVRAAGKEAKFWLSPSVSLARNDGF' A
#
# COMPACT_ATOMS: atom_id res chain seq x y z
N MET A 1 6.98 10.19 4.47
CA MET A 1 6.36 8.86 4.53
C MET A 1 7.44 7.80 4.74
N PRO A 2 7.53 7.18 5.93
CA PRO A 2 8.56 6.19 6.20
C PRO A 2 8.31 4.92 5.40
N VAL A 3 9.37 4.41 4.75
CA VAL A 3 9.33 3.11 4.05
C VAL A 3 9.68 2.03 5.06
N ILE A 4 8.75 1.11 5.30
CA ILE A 4 8.87 0.05 6.31
C ILE A 4 9.61 -1.18 5.78
N PHE A 5 9.60 -1.39 4.45
CA PHE A 5 10.24 -2.53 3.81
C PHE A 5 10.63 -2.19 2.37
N ARG A 6 11.74 -2.77 1.89
CA ARG A 6 12.25 -2.61 0.52
C ARG A 6 12.60 -3.98 -0.05
N TYR A 7 12.17 -4.24 -1.27
CA TYR A 7 12.46 -5.51 -1.96
C TYR A 7 12.48 -5.29 -3.46
N GLN A 8 13.55 -5.68 -4.16
CA GLN A 8 13.66 -5.62 -5.64
C GLN A 8 13.17 -4.30 -6.28
N GLY A 9 13.46 -3.14 -5.68
CA GLY A 9 13.01 -1.83 -6.18
C GLY A 9 11.59 -1.41 -5.75
N PHE A 10 10.83 -2.29 -5.12
CA PHE A 10 9.55 -1.98 -4.47
C PHE A 10 9.77 -1.36 -3.09
N LYS A 11 8.97 -0.34 -2.77
CA LYS A 11 8.94 0.34 -1.47
C LYS A 11 7.57 0.17 -0.85
N PHE A 12 7.54 -0.34 0.38
CA PHE A 12 6.32 -0.59 1.15
C PHE A 12 6.16 0.44 2.26
N PHE A 13 4.96 0.98 2.45
CA PHE A 13 4.68 2.04 3.43
C PHE A 13 3.18 2.18 3.76
N PHE A 14 2.85 2.99 4.77
CA PHE A 14 1.49 3.28 5.23
C PHE A 14 1.19 4.78 5.15
N TYR A 15 0.05 5.19 4.56
CA TYR A 15 -0.49 6.53 4.81
C TYR A 15 -1.11 6.57 6.20
N SER A 16 -1.01 7.74 6.83
CA SER A 16 -1.71 8.02 8.08
C SER A 16 -3.10 8.56 7.77
N ASN A 17 -4.10 8.12 8.53
CA ASN A 17 -5.47 8.63 8.48
C ASN A 17 -6.14 8.56 7.09
N GLU A 18 -5.93 7.47 6.35
CA GLU A 18 -6.57 7.26 5.06
C GLU A 18 -8.02 6.79 5.22
N GLY A 19 -8.94 7.44 4.50
CA GLY A 19 -10.37 7.18 4.53
C GLY A 19 -11.19 8.04 5.50
N ASN A 20 -12.50 8.10 5.25
CA ASN A 20 -13.50 8.58 6.21
C ASN A 20 -14.83 7.82 5.99
N PRO A 21 -15.17 6.80 6.83
CA PRO A 21 -14.44 6.35 8.02
C PRO A 21 -13.05 5.78 7.72
N LEU A 22 -12.20 5.68 8.75
CA LEU A 22 -10.85 5.14 8.61
C LEU A 22 -10.86 3.75 7.98
N GLU A 23 -9.98 3.57 7.02
CA GLU A 23 -9.88 2.30 6.32
C GLU A 23 -9.23 1.20 7.18
N PRO A 24 -9.56 -0.08 6.91
CA PRO A 24 -8.86 -1.23 7.50
C PRO A 24 -7.36 -1.22 7.22
N ALA A 25 -6.60 -2.02 7.96
CA ALA A 25 -5.17 -2.17 7.76
C ALA A 25 -4.82 -2.58 6.32
N HIS A 26 -3.98 -1.77 5.66
CA HIS A 26 -3.57 -1.94 4.28
C HIS A 26 -2.15 -1.44 4.10
N ILE A 27 -1.48 -1.86 3.03
CA ILE A 27 -0.13 -1.41 2.69
C ILE A 27 -0.12 -0.83 1.28
N HIS A 28 0.65 0.24 1.10
CA HIS A 28 0.94 0.79 -0.23
C HIS A 28 2.31 0.33 -0.70
N VAL A 29 2.39 0.01 -1.98
CA VAL A 29 3.58 -0.48 -2.66
C VAL A 29 3.86 0.45 -3.83
N ARG A 30 5.05 1.05 -3.89
CA ARG A 30 5.48 1.89 -5.02
C ARG A 30 6.70 1.32 -5.72
N ALA A 31 6.72 1.42 -7.04
CA ALA A 31 7.89 1.21 -7.88
C ALA A 31 7.75 2.00 -9.19
N ALA A 32 8.84 2.59 -9.68
CA ALA A 32 8.89 3.27 -10.99
C ALA A 32 7.72 4.23 -11.29
N GLY A 33 7.28 5.01 -10.30
CA GLY A 33 6.16 5.96 -10.45
C GLY A 33 4.76 5.35 -10.36
N LYS A 34 4.66 4.03 -10.19
CA LYS A 34 3.42 3.26 -10.05
C LYS A 34 3.11 2.99 -8.58
N GLU A 35 1.84 2.81 -8.24
CA GLU A 35 1.39 2.54 -6.87
C GLU A 35 0.27 1.50 -6.82
N ALA A 36 0.35 0.58 -5.86
CA ALA A 36 -0.69 -0.40 -5.57
C ALA A 36 -0.96 -0.42 -4.08
N LYS A 37 -2.23 -0.65 -3.74
CA LYS A 37 -2.72 -0.77 -2.37
C LYS A 37 -3.25 -2.18 -2.17
N PHE A 38 -2.89 -2.79 -1.04
CA PHE A 38 -3.36 -4.12 -0.65
C PHE A 38 -3.99 -4.09 0.73
N TRP A 39 -5.19 -4.66 0.87
CA TRP A 39 -5.74 -4.99 2.18
C TRP A 39 -4.90 -6.10 2.82
N LEU A 40 -4.76 -6.08 4.15
CA LEU A 40 -4.03 -7.13 4.87
C LEU A 40 -4.95 -8.13 5.57
N SER A 41 -6.19 -7.72 5.85
CA SER A 41 -7.19 -8.52 6.56
C SER A 41 -8.50 -8.54 5.76
N PRO A 42 -9.23 -9.68 5.73
CA PRO A 42 -8.89 -10.98 6.35
C PRO A 42 -7.80 -11.76 5.59
N SER A 43 -7.49 -11.35 4.36
CA SER A 43 -6.43 -11.91 3.54
C SER A 43 -5.81 -10.81 2.69
N VAL A 44 -4.58 -11.04 2.23
CA VAL A 44 -3.90 -10.09 1.34
C VAL A 44 -4.61 -10.07 0.00
N SER A 45 -5.16 -8.91 -0.37
CA SER A 45 -5.90 -8.74 -1.62
C SER A 45 -5.67 -7.35 -2.21
N LEU A 46 -5.66 -7.26 -3.54
CA LEU A 46 -5.47 -5.99 -4.24
C LEU A 46 -6.70 -5.10 -4.01
N ALA A 47 -6.48 -3.88 -3.52
CA ALA A 47 -7.50 -2.88 -3.30
C ALA A 47 -7.53 -1.83 -4.43
N ARG A 48 -6.34 -1.41 -4.88
CA ARG A 48 -6.17 -0.43 -5.97
C ARG A 48 -4.85 -0.71 -6.70
N ASN A 49 -4.86 -0.59 -8.02
CA ASN A 49 -3.66 -0.57 -8.85
C ASN A 49 -3.69 0.71 -9.69
N ASP A 50 -2.60 1.46 -9.62
CA ASP A 50 -2.32 2.63 -10.45
C ASP A 50 -0.98 2.42 -11.18
N GLY A 51 -1.07 1.83 -12.36
CA GLY A 51 0.03 1.71 -13.32
C GLY A 51 0.91 0.47 -13.22
N PHE A 52 0.70 -0.46 -12.29
CA PHE A 52 1.45 -1.73 -12.23
C PHE A 52 1.09 -2.69 -13.35
#